data_AF-A0A1M5AAG7-F1
#
_entry.id   AF-A0A1M5AAG7-F1
#
_cell.length_a   1.000
_cell.length_b   1.000
_cell.length_c   1.000
_cell.angle_alpha   90.00
_cell.angle_beta   90.00
_cell.angle_gamma   90.00
#
_symmetry.space_group_name_H-M   'P 1'
#
loop_
_entity.id
_entity.type
_entity.pdbx_description
1 polymer ?
#
loop_
_entity_poly.entity_id
_entity_poly.type
_entity_poly.pdbx_seq_one_letter_code
_entity_poly.pdbx_strand_id
1 'polypeptide(L)'
;MNEKVLVLLIGTNPLPNYVVGSYLKENYNKFVLIYSERNDKINQSSTKDYAEKLKEHLDLNNNCVLLPLSDISNPKSIRNDLEIFPKEKIDEVHLNYTGGTKTMVAHVYNFLKEKFGDKFNASYLDARSYKLVYDYNEKDIILKDKIKIDIKTLLSIHLYDKDVSFEIYDTYSYKQKFADSFDNISQEIENAIKGGKGEEFLKWLEDPFRKIFKGPDKILENKGKFKQHIDNLSEHNCLPIIKFNYYTPNFIWDILNAFPEGKRINDGKNLWIPDDSISNTLFSDRIKDTVKFLDGKWFEWYVYNEIRNELLNRGLQEGKHFGISLKARKENSPNFELDICIIMATN
;
A
#
# COMPACT_ATOMS: atom_id res chain seq x y z
N MET A 1 41.36 -7.12 -8.31
CA MET A 1 41.00 -6.23 -7.20
C MET A 1 40.71 -7.12 -6.00
N ASN A 2 40.98 -6.68 -4.78
CA ASN A 2 40.53 -7.44 -3.62
C ASN A 2 39.05 -7.10 -3.35
N GLU A 3 38.28 -8.09 -2.89
CA GLU A 3 36.84 -7.96 -2.68
C GLU A 3 36.54 -7.37 -1.29
N LYS A 4 35.63 -6.40 -1.24
CA LYS A 4 34.95 -5.94 -0.02
C LYS A 4 33.52 -6.42 -0.08
N VAL A 5 33.18 -7.36 0.80
CA VAL A 5 31.94 -8.12 0.73
C VAL A 5 30.94 -7.62 1.77
N LEU A 6 29.75 -7.23 1.33
CA LEU A 6 28.59 -7.03 2.21
C LEU A 6 27.72 -8.29 2.23
N VAL A 7 27.48 -8.82 3.41
CA VAL A 7 26.65 -9.99 3.65
C VAL A 7 25.33 -9.53 4.29
N LEU A 8 24.21 -9.88 3.67
CA LEU A 8 22.87 -9.59 4.19
C LEU A 8 22.13 -10.91 4.48
N LEU A 9 21.57 -11.03 5.70
CA LEU A 9 20.71 -12.16 6.06
C LEU A 9 19.27 -11.86 5.66
N ILE A 10 18.70 -12.67 4.78
CA ILE A 10 17.38 -12.43 4.23
C ILE A 10 16.32 -13.11 5.10
N GLY A 11 15.43 -12.31 5.68
CA GLY A 11 14.23 -12.75 6.38
C GLY A 11 12.97 -12.48 5.55
N THR A 12 11.81 -12.60 6.20
CA THR A 12 10.50 -12.29 5.57
C THR A 12 10.19 -10.79 5.51
N ASN A 13 10.93 -9.97 6.25
CA ASN A 13 10.90 -8.50 6.13
C ASN A 13 12.19 -8.02 5.43
N PRO A 14 12.14 -7.67 4.13
CA PRO A 14 13.30 -7.25 3.35
C PRO A 14 13.66 -5.76 3.53
N LEU A 15 12.78 -4.94 4.12
CA LEU A 15 13.00 -3.49 4.20
C LEU A 15 14.31 -3.10 4.90
N PRO A 16 14.69 -3.69 6.05
CA PRO A 16 15.98 -3.36 6.69
C PRO A 16 17.18 -3.65 5.79
N ASN A 17 17.15 -4.78 5.06
CA ASN A 17 18.20 -5.15 4.12
C ASN A 17 18.27 -4.18 2.93
N TYR A 18 17.11 -3.72 2.43
CA TYR A 18 17.08 -2.71 1.39
C TYR A 18 17.70 -1.39 1.86
N VAL A 19 17.36 -0.94 3.08
CA VAL A 19 17.89 0.31 3.65
C VAL A 19 19.40 0.22 3.86
N VAL A 20 19.87 -0.85 4.51
CA VAL A 20 21.31 -1.04 4.78
C VAL A 20 22.07 -1.24 3.47
N GLY A 21 21.57 -2.10 2.58
CA GLY A 21 22.18 -2.36 1.29
C GLY A 21 22.30 -1.09 0.45
N SER A 22 21.24 -0.27 0.40
CA SER A 22 21.26 1.00 -0.33
C SER A 22 22.26 2.00 0.24
N TYR A 23 22.46 1.99 1.56
CA TYR A 23 23.42 2.88 2.22
C TYR A 23 24.88 2.42 2.04
N LEU A 24 25.14 1.12 2.17
CA LEU A 24 26.50 0.58 2.19
C LEU A 24 27.01 0.17 0.80
N LYS A 25 26.19 0.12 -0.24
CA LYS A 25 26.60 -0.36 -1.58
C LYS A 25 27.80 0.36 -2.19
N GLU A 26 28.04 1.63 -1.85
CA GLU A 26 29.20 2.38 -2.36
C GLU A 26 30.52 1.95 -1.69
N ASN A 27 30.45 1.31 -0.52
CA ASN A 27 31.61 0.87 0.26
C ASN A 27 32.02 -0.58 -0.04
N TYR A 28 31.13 -1.37 -0.65
CA TYR A 28 31.30 -2.81 -0.89
C TYR A 28 31.05 -3.13 -2.36
N ASN A 29 32.00 -3.80 -2.99
CA ASN A 29 31.94 -4.14 -4.42
C ASN A 29 31.33 -5.53 -4.69
N LYS A 30 31.07 -6.32 -3.65
CA LYS A 30 30.44 -7.64 -3.75
C LYS A 30 29.40 -7.84 -2.65
N PHE A 31 28.31 -8.50 -3.00
CA PHE A 31 27.19 -8.80 -2.12
C PHE A 31 27.01 -10.32 -1.99
N VAL A 32 26.69 -10.77 -0.78
CA VAL A 32 26.24 -12.14 -0.51
C VAL A 32 24.90 -12.06 0.23
N LEU A 33 23.82 -12.46 -0.45
CA LEU A 33 22.49 -12.51 0.14
C LEU A 33 22.23 -13.94 0.60
N ILE A 34 22.23 -14.16 1.92
CA ILE A 34 22.03 -15.47 2.52
C ILE A 34 20.54 -15.66 2.79
N TYR A 35 19.93 -16.67 2.17
CA TYR A 35 18.49 -16.92 2.25
C TYR A 35 18.20 -18.36 2.69
N SER A 36 17.04 -18.59 3.27
CA SER A 36 16.51 -19.93 3.59
C SER A 36 15.92 -20.59 2.34
N GLU A 37 16.27 -21.85 2.08
CA GLU A 37 15.56 -22.65 1.07
C GLU A 37 14.23 -23.18 1.61
N ARG A 38 13.34 -23.63 0.71
CA ARG A 38 12.15 -24.34 1.15
C ARG A 38 12.54 -25.73 1.66
N ASN A 39 12.13 -26.06 2.87
CA ASN A 39 12.32 -27.41 3.43
C ASN A 39 11.06 -27.82 4.20
N ASP A 40 10.19 -28.56 3.50
CA ASP A 40 8.89 -28.98 4.03
C ASP A 40 9.01 -29.96 5.22
N LYS A 41 10.15 -30.67 5.36
CA LYS A 41 10.36 -31.63 6.46
C LYS A 41 10.44 -30.95 7.83
N ILE A 42 10.85 -29.69 7.86
CA ILE A 42 11.02 -28.87 9.07
C ILE A 42 10.12 -27.63 9.06
N ASN A 43 9.12 -27.58 8.16
CA ASN A 43 8.23 -26.44 7.96
C ASN A 43 8.97 -25.10 7.71
N GLN A 44 10.11 -25.15 7.02
CA GLN A 44 10.88 -23.96 6.67
C GLN A 44 10.40 -23.39 5.33
N SER A 45 9.98 -22.13 5.37
CA SER A 45 9.65 -21.38 4.15
C SER A 45 10.90 -20.80 3.49
N SER A 46 10.87 -20.72 2.16
CA SER A 46 11.92 -20.07 1.40
C SER A 46 11.87 -18.55 1.58
N THR A 47 13.04 -17.91 1.62
CA THR A 47 13.19 -16.44 1.53
C THR A 47 13.89 -16.01 0.24
N LYS A 48 14.04 -16.93 -0.72
CA LYS A 48 14.71 -16.70 -2.01
C LYS A 48 14.13 -15.52 -2.79
N ASP A 49 12.80 -15.47 -2.93
CA ASP A 49 12.14 -14.43 -3.73
C ASP A 49 12.40 -13.02 -3.17
N TYR A 50 12.49 -12.88 -1.83
CA TYR A 50 12.90 -11.62 -1.20
C TYR A 50 14.36 -11.27 -1.52
N ALA A 51 15.26 -12.25 -1.54
CA ALA A 51 16.66 -12.06 -1.92
C ALA A 51 16.80 -11.61 -3.38
N GLU A 52 16.01 -12.22 -4.28
CA GLU A 52 15.98 -11.87 -5.70
C GLU A 52 15.45 -10.44 -5.92
N LYS A 53 14.36 -10.06 -5.25
CA LYS A 53 13.86 -8.68 -5.29
C LYS A 53 14.85 -7.68 -4.71
N LEU A 54 15.52 -8.00 -3.61
CA LEU A 54 16.57 -7.14 -3.07
C LEU A 54 17.73 -6.97 -4.04
N LYS A 55 18.16 -8.06 -4.70
CA LYS A 55 19.20 -8.00 -5.73
C LYS A 55 18.82 -7.09 -6.89
N GLU A 56 17.57 -7.18 -7.36
CA GLU A 56 17.01 -6.33 -8.42
C GLU A 56 16.99 -4.85 -8.00
N HIS A 57 16.36 -4.53 -6.87
CA HIS A 57 16.16 -3.14 -6.42
C HIS A 57 17.42 -2.45 -5.90
N LEU A 58 18.47 -3.21 -5.55
CA LEU A 58 19.78 -2.67 -5.21
C LEU A 58 20.74 -2.59 -6.41
N ASP A 59 20.30 -3.01 -7.60
CA ASP A 59 21.09 -3.03 -8.86
C ASP A 59 22.43 -3.77 -8.73
N LEU A 60 22.41 -4.94 -8.06
CA LEU A 60 23.65 -5.64 -7.73
C LEU A 60 24.21 -6.51 -8.86
N ASN A 61 23.50 -6.65 -9.99
CA ASN A 61 23.93 -7.32 -11.22
C ASN A 61 24.77 -8.60 -10.98
N ASN A 62 25.95 -8.68 -11.59
CA ASN A 62 26.88 -9.80 -11.46
C ASN A 62 27.71 -9.78 -10.16
N ASN A 63 27.58 -8.73 -9.36
CA ASN A 63 28.34 -8.53 -8.12
C ASN A 63 27.62 -9.13 -6.89
N CYS A 64 26.59 -9.95 -7.09
CA CYS A 64 25.79 -10.54 -6.03
C CYS A 64 25.72 -12.06 -6.14
N VAL A 65 26.08 -12.73 -5.05
CA VAL A 65 25.90 -14.17 -4.83
C VAL A 65 24.68 -14.39 -3.96
N LEU A 66 23.76 -15.25 -4.42
CA LEU A 66 22.66 -15.76 -3.60
C LEU A 66 23.13 -17.06 -2.95
N LEU A 67 23.16 -17.12 -1.61
CA LEU A 67 23.66 -18.27 -0.86
C LEU A 67 22.51 -18.94 -0.11
N PRO A 68 22.11 -20.17 -0.51
CA PRO A 68 21.05 -20.91 0.17
C PRO A 68 21.50 -21.54 1.49
N LEU A 69 20.60 -21.54 2.48
CA LEU A 69 20.68 -22.38 3.68
C LEU A 69 19.56 -23.43 3.64
N SER A 70 19.95 -24.70 3.64
CA SER A 70 19.06 -25.86 3.50
C SER A 70 18.21 -26.13 4.76
N ASP A 71 18.76 -25.86 5.94
CA ASP A 71 18.12 -26.03 7.25
C ASP A 71 18.61 -24.96 8.23
N ILE A 72 17.80 -23.93 8.43
CA ILE A 72 18.10 -22.79 9.30
C ILE A 72 17.92 -23.10 10.79
N SER A 73 17.45 -24.30 11.14
CA SER A 73 17.31 -24.78 12.51
C SER A 73 18.50 -25.62 12.97
N ASN A 74 19.31 -26.11 12.01
CA ASN A 74 20.44 -27.00 12.28
C ASN A 74 21.80 -26.27 12.10
N PRO A 75 22.55 -26.06 13.20
CA PRO A 75 23.86 -25.40 13.16
C PRO A 75 24.88 -26.03 12.20
N LYS A 76 24.89 -27.37 12.11
CA LYS A 76 25.83 -28.12 11.29
C LYS A 76 25.49 -27.95 9.81
N SER A 77 24.20 -28.01 9.45
CA SER A 77 23.74 -27.74 8.09
C SER A 77 24.10 -26.32 7.65
N ILE A 78 23.81 -25.31 8.49
CA ILE A 78 24.19 -23.91 8.20
C ILE A 78 25.70 -23.81 7.94
N ARG A 79 26.54 -24.40 8.81
CA ARG A 79 28.00 -24.34 8.64
C ARG A 79 28.46 -25.00 7.35
N ASN A 80 27.91 -26.17 7.01
CA ASN A 80 28.22 -26.86 5.76
C ASN A 80 27.81 -26.04 4.53
N ASP A 81 26.63 -25.43 4.56
CA ASP A 81 26.12 -24.59 3.48
C ASP A 81 26.96 -23.31 3.32
N LEU A 82 27.60 -22.82 4.38
CA LEU A 82 28.51 -21.67 4.31
C LEU A 82 29.89 -22.01 3.72
N GLU A 83 30.25 -23.28 3.53
CA GLU A 83 31.52 -23.65 2.90
C GLU A 83 31.60 -23.25 1.42
N ILE A 84 30.44 -23.02 0.77
CA ILE A 84 30.35 -22.46 -0.59
C ILE A 84 30.54 -20.94 -0.63
N PHE A 85 30.74 -20.28 0.52
CA PHE A 85 31.01 -18.84 0.57
C PHE A 85 32.20 -18.47 -0.34
N PRO A 86 32.13 -17.34 -1.06
CA PRO A 86 33.12 -17.00 -2.07
C PRO A 86 34.57 -17.08 -1.56
N LYS A 87 35.45 -17.67 -2.37
CA LYS A 87 36.85 -18.01 -2.01
C LYS A 87 37.88 -17.05 -2.62
N GLU A 88 37.42 -15.97 -3.25
CA GLU A 88 38.35 -14.98 -3.81
C GLU A 88 39.11 -14.25 -2.68
N LYS A 89 40.11 -13.47 -3.07
CA LYS A 89 40.89 -12.69 -2.12
C LYS A 89 40.04 -11.55 -1.56
N ILE A 90 39.55 -11.75 -0.33
CA ILE A 90 38.70 -10.80 0.39
C ILE A 90 39.54 -9.93 1.33
N ASP A 91 39.34 -8.62 1.25
CA ASP A 91 39.94 -7.63 2.14
C ASP A 91 39.05 -7.31 3.33
N GLU A 92 37.74 -7.36 3.15
CA GLU A 92 36.76 -7.00 4.19
C GLU A 92 35.47 -7.82 4.01
N VAL A 93 34.90 -8.31 5.11
CA VAL A 93 33.56 -8.89 5.15
C VAL A 93 32.75 -8.14 6.19
N HIS A 94 31.66 -7.52 5.76
CA HIS A 94 30.70 -6.88 6.65
C HIS A 94 29.41 -7.70 6.67
N LEU A 95 29.02 -8.21 7.84
CA LEU A 95 27.70 -8.82 8.04
C LEU A 95 26.69 -7.81 8.59
N ASN A 96 25.61 -7.53 7.86
CA ASN A 96 24.44 -6.94 8.47
C ASN A 96 23.46 -8.04 8.91
N TYR A 97 23.23 -8.13 10.20
CA TYR A 97 22.46 -9.22 10.82
C TYR A 97 21.07 -8.79 11.32
N THR A 98 20.50 -7.73 10.72
CA THR A 98 19.14 -7.28 11.07
C THR A 98 18.07 -8.30 10.68
N GLY A 99 18.27 -8.99 9.55
CA GLY A 99 17.36 -10.01 9.04
C GLY A 99 17.75 -11.44 9.42
N GLY A 100 16.99 -12.40 8.92
CA GLY A 100 17.15 -13.82 9.23
C GLY A 100 16.61 -14.23 10.60
N THR A 101 16.67 -15.52 10.91
CA THR A 101 16.32 -16.04 12.24
C THR A 101 17.49 -15.87 13.20
N LYS A 102 17.22 -15.91 14.51
CA LYS A 102 18.28 -15.86 15.54
C LYS A 102 19.34 -16.95 15.34
N THR A 103 18.92 -18.14 14.93
CA THR A 103 19.82 -19.26 14.63
C THR A 103 20.71 -18.96 13.43
N MET A 104 20.14 -18.43 12.33
CA MET A 104 20.93 -17.98 11.17
C MET A 104 21.97 -16.94 11.60
N VAL A 105 21.54 -15.91 12.32
CA VAL A 105 22.40 -14.81 12.79
C VAL A 105 23.57 -15.38 13.58
N ALA A 106 23.31 -16.16 14.62
CA ALA A 106 24.35 -16.69 15.50
C ALA A 106 25.39 -17.54 14.74
N HIS A 107 24.94 -18.44 13.86
CA HIS A 107 25.85 -19.36 13.17
C HIS A 107 26.57 -18.73 11.98
N VAL A 108 25.93 -17.85 11.22
CA VAL A 108 26.59 -17.11 10.14
C VAL A 108 27.61 -16.13 10.73
N TYR A 109 27.25 -15.42 11.79
CA TYR A 109 28.17 -14.51 12.48
C TYR A 109 29.43 -15.24 12.93
N ASN A 110 29.28 -16.35 13.66
CA ASN A 110 30.40 -17.13 14.16
C ASN A 110 31.26 -17.68 13.02
N PHE A 111 30.64 -18.20 11.97
CA PHE A 111 31.37 -18.71 10.80
C PHE A 111 32.22 -17.61 10.13
N LEU A 112 31.63 -16.45 9.84
CA LEU A 112 32.33 -15.36 9.17
C LEU A 112 33.44 -14.80 10.06
N LYS A 113 33.18 -14.65 11.36
CA LYS A 113 34.19 -14.19 12.33
C LYS A 113 35.36 -15.16 12.44
N GLU A 114 35.11 -16.46 12.57
CA GLU A 114 36.16 -17.50 12.61
C GLU A 114 36.98 -17.52 11.31
N LYS A 115 36.33 -17.37 10.15
CA LYS A 115 36.96 -17.48 8.84
C LYS A 115 37.77 -16.25 8.44
N PHE A 116 37.31 -15.05 8.81
CA PHE A 116 37.89 -13.79 8.34
C PHE A 116 38.64 -12.98 9.41
N GLY A 117 38.48 -13.31 10.70
CA GLY A 117 39.22 -12.70 11.81
C GLY A 117 39.13 -11.17 11.79
N ASP A 118 40.27 -10.50 11.74
CA ASP A 118 40.38 -9.04 11.76
C ASP A 118 39.75 -8.34 10.53
N LYS A 119 39.40 -9.08 9.48
CA LYS A 119 38.70 -8.55 8.30
C LYS A 119 37.18 -8.55 8.44
N PHE A 120 36.66 -9.08 9.55
CA PHE A 120 35.23 -9.21 9.79
C PHE A 120 34.68 -8.01 10.56
N ASN A 121 33.67 -7.38 9.98
CA ASN A 121 32.86 -6.33 10.60
C ASN A 121 31.39 -6.79 10.67
N ALA A 122 30.64 -6.26 11.63
CA ALA A 122 29.23 -6.56 11.74
C ALA A 122 28.42 -5.36 12.23
N SER A 123 27.17 -5.29 11.77
CA SER A 123 26.21 -4.26 12.17
C SER A 123 24.77 -4.77 12.16
N TYR A 124 23.88 -4.00 12.80
CA TYR A 124 22.44 -4.15 12.65
C TYR A 124 21.76 -2.79 12.54
N LEU A 125 20.60 -2.75 11.89
CA LEU A 125 19.74 -1.58 11.83
C LEU A 125 18.76 -1.62 13.00
N ASP A 126 18.90 -0.70 13.94
CA ASP A 126 17.89 -0.45 14.96
C ASP A 126 16.74 0.38 14.37
N ALA A 127 15.62 -0.29 14.12
CA ALA A 127 14.43 0.34 13.56
C ALA A 127 13.80 1.42 14.48
N ARG A 128 14.09 1.40 15.80
CA ARG A 128 13.54 2.38 16.76
C ARG A 128 14.27 3.71 16.70
N SER A 129 15.60 3.65 16.61
CA SER A 129 16.46 4.83 16.55
C SER A 129 16.86 5.24 15.14
N TYR A 130 16.49 4.43 14.12
CA TYR A 130 16.91 4.58 12.73
C TYR A 130 18.44 4.57 12.56
N LYS A 131 19.15 3.84 13.42
CA LYS A 131 20.61 3.81 13.45
C LYS A 131 21.16 2.49 12.93
N LEU A 132 22.19 2.58 12.10
CA LEU A 132 23.10 1.47 11.85
C LEU A 132 24.10 1.41 13.01
N VAL A 133 24.01 0.34 13.79
CA VAL A 133 24.83 0.11 14.98
C VAL A 133 25.88 -0.93 14.64
N TYR A 134 27.15 -0.60 14.86
CA TYR A 134 28.29 -1.49 14.62
C TYR A 134 28.71 -2.19 15.91
N ASP A 135 29.16 -3.44 15.80
CA ASP A 135 29.59 -4.22 16.97
C ASP A 135 30.83 -3.64 17.65
N TYR A 136 31.74 -3.06 16.86
CA TYR A 136 33.05 -2.62 17.31
C TYR A 136 33.32 -1.17 16.93
N ASN A 137 33.36 -0.29 17.93
CA ASN A 137 33.95 1.07 17.98
C ASN A 137 33.73 2.05 16.81
N GLU A 138 32.80 1.80 15.89
CA GLU A 138 32.30 2.83 14.98
C GLU A 138 31.15 3.61 15.63
N LYS A 139 31.05 4.90 15.28
CA LYS A 139 29.91 5.71 15.71
C LYS A 139 28.67 5.25 14.97
N ASP A 140 27.58 5.01 15.71
CA ASP A 140 26.27 4.76 15.12
C ASP A 140 25.91 5.79 14.06
N ILE A 141 25.33 5.31 12.96
CA ILE A 141 24.97 6.15 11.83
C ILE A 141 23.45 6.26 11.74
N ILE A 142 22.90 7.47 11.87
CA ILE A 142 21.48 7.73 11.64
C ILE A 142 21.19 7.66 10.13
N LEU A 143 20.23 6.81 9.74
CA LEU A 143 19.83 6.58 8.34
C LEU A 143 18.49 7.22 7.95
N LYS A 144 17.80 7.83 8.92
CA LYS A 144 16.42 8.34 8.86
C LYS A 144 16.05 9.16 7.61
N ASP A 145 17.00 9.92 7.05
CA ASP A 145 16.79 10.76 5.86
C ASP A 145 17.76 10.45 4.71
N LYS A 146 18.60 9.42 4.89
CA LYS A 146 19.65 9.08 3.92
C LYS A 146 19.11 8.22 2.78
N ILE A 147 18.12 7.38 3.07
CA ILE A 147 17.54 6.45 2.12
C ILE A 147 16.07 6.79 1.93
N LYS A 148 15.70 7.12 0.69
CA LYS A 148 14.30 7.33 0.29
C LYS A 148 13.83 6.08 -0.44
N ILE A 149 12.64 5.62 -0.08
CA ILE A 149 11.98 4.48 -0.71
C ILE A 149 10.62 4.94 -1.23
N ASP A 150 10.28 4.56 -2.46
CA ASP A 150 8.94 4.79 -3.00
C ASP A 150 8.01 3.58 -2.78
N ILE A 151 6.72 3.81 -2.93
CA ILE A 151 5.64 2.82 -2.74
C ILE A 151 5.85 1.60 -3.63
N LYS A 152 6.27 1.79 -4.89
CA LYS A 152 6.43 0.69 -5.83
C LYS A 152 7.60 -0.20 -5.42
N THR A 153 8.73 0.39 -5.03
CA THR A 153 9.86 -0.35 -4.47
C THR A 153 9.45 -1.07 -3.19
N LEU A 154 8.78 -0.39 -2.25
CA LEU A 154 8.34 -1.01 -0.99
C LEU A 154 7.44 -2.22 -1.25
N LEU A 155 6.44 -2.10 -2.12
CA LEU A 155 5.56 -3.20 -2.47
C LEU A 155 6.32 -4.33 -3.18
N SER A 156 7.17 -3.98 -4.14
CA SER A 156 7.91 -4.96 -4.94
C SER A 156 8.87 -5.79 -4.09
N ILE A 157 9.63 -5.18 -3.17
CA ILE A 157 10.50 -5.94 -2.27
C ILE A 157 9.70 -6.88 -1.37
N HIS A 158 8.46 -6.53 -1.01
CA HIS A 158 7.56 -7.39 -0.23
C HIS A 158 6.75 -8.40 -1.07
N LEU A 159 7.04 -8.51 -2.37
CA LEU A 159 6.40 -9.41 -3.34
C LEU A 159 4.95 -9.03 -3.67
N TYR A 160 4.58 -7.76 -3.50
CA TYR A 160 3.31 -7.19 -3.92
C TYR A 160 3.46 -6.44 -5.26
N ASP A 161 3.98 -7.12 -6.28
CA ASP A 161 4.30 -6.54 -7.58
C ASP A 161 3.24 -6.81 -8.67
N LYS A 162 2.17 -7.55 -8.35
CA LYS A 162 1.07 -7.83 -9.28
C LYS A 162 -0.07 -6.83 -9.13
N ASP A 163 -0.61 -6.40 -10.27
CA ASP A 163 -1.77 -5.50 -10.38
C ASP A 163 -1.63 -4.20 -9.56
N VAL A 164 -0.39 -3.73 -9.38
CA VAL A 164 -0.10 -2.52 -8.59
C VAL A 164 -0.66 -1.31 -9.30
N SER A 165 -1.63 -0.68 -8.66
CA SER A 165 -2.24 0.57 -9.12
C SER A 165 -2.58 1.44 -7.93
N PHE A 166 -2.47 2.73 -8.12
CA PHE A 166 -2.98 3.76 -7.22
C PHE A 166 -3.18 5.01 -8.06
N GLU A 167 -4.02 5.89 -7.54
CA GLU A 167 -4.39 7.13 -8.20
C GLU A 167 -3.69 8.29 -7.50
N ILE A 168 -3.55 9.39 -8.24
CA ILE A 168 -3.07 10.67 -7.74
C ILE A 168 -4.11 11.73 -8.04
N TYR A 169 -3.95 12.93 -7.50
CA TYR A 169 -4.92 14.02 -7.61
C TYR A 169 -5.42 14.24 -9.05
N ASP A 170 -4.50 14.36 -10.00
CA ASP A 170 -4.82 14.65 -11.41
C ASP A 170 -5.44 13.46 -12.16
N THR A 171 -5.14 12.23 -11.73
CA THR A 171 -5.61 11.00 -12.40
C THR A 171 -6.69 10.28 -11.64
N TYR A 172 -7.24 10.89 -10.58
CA TYR A 172 -8.30 10.30 -9.78
C TYR A 172 -9.51 9.95 -10.63
N SER A 173 -9.95 8.70 -10.54
CA SER A 173 -10.93 8.11 -11.46
C SER A 173 -12.27 8.82 -11.42
N TYR A 174 -12.71 9.33 -10.25
CA TYR A 174 -13.95 10.10 -10.18
C TYR A 174 -13.84 11.52 -10.74
N LYS A 175 -12.63 12.10 -10.76
CA LYS A 175 -12.35 13.36 -11.47
C LYS A 175 -12.55 13.18 -12.97
N GLN A 176 -12.14 12.04 -13.52
CA GLN A 176 -12.42 11.70 -14.93
C GLN A 176 -13.90 11.40 -15.18
N LYS A 177 -14.56 10.66 -14.28
CA LYS A 177 -15.97 10.26 -14.44
C LYS A 177 -16.96 11.42 -14.33
N PHE A 178 -16.64 12.43 -13.53
CA PHE A 178 -17.47 13.62 -13.35
C PHE A 178 -16.94 14.85 -14.08
N ALA A 179 -15.79 14.74 -14.75
CA ALA A 179 -15.16 15.78 -15.55
C ALA A 179 -15.17 17.15 -14.84
N ASP A 180 -15.60 18.20 -15.52
CA ASP A 180 -15.62 19.59 -15.03
C ASP A 180 -16.52 19.79 -13.80
N SER A 181 -17.41 18.84 -13.48
CA SER A 181 -18.27 18.93 -12.29
C SER A 181 -17.59 18.44 -11.01
N PHE A 182 -16.47 17.71 -11.11
CA PHE A 182 -15.83 17.08 -9.96
C PHE A 182 -15.40 18.08 -8.88
N ASP A 183 -14.79 19.20 -9.29
CA ASP A 183 -14.31 20.21 -8.36
C ASP A 183 -15.48 20.90 -7.64
N ASN A 184 -16.60 21.12 -8.34
CA ASN A 184 -17.83 21.66 -7.73
C ASN A 184 -18.44 20.69 -6.72
N ILE A 185 -18.55 19.39 -7.06
CA ILE A 185 -19.04 18.35 -6.14
C ILE A 185 -18.17 18.32 -4.88
N SER A 186 -16.84 18.34 -5.06
CA SER A 186 -15.89 18.33 -3.95
C SER A 186 -16.05 19.55 -3.06
N GLN A 187 -16.22 20.74 -3.66
CA GLN A 187 -16.39 21.99 -2.93
C GLN A 187 -17.69 22.02 -2.12
N GLU A 188 -18.81 21.55 -2.66
CA GLU A 188 -20.08 21.50 -1.93
C GLU A 188 -20.01 20.56 -0.71
N ILE A 189 -19.36 19.41 -0.87
CA ILE A 189 -19.11 18.50 0.25
C ILE A 189 -18.20 19.16 1.29
N GLU A 190 -17.09 19.76 0.87
CA GLU A 190 -16.16 20.45 1.75
C GLU A 190 -16.84 21.58 2.53
N ASN A 191 -17.66 22.40 1.87
CA ASN A 191 -18.45 23.47 2.47
C ASN A 191 -19.42 22.90 3.54
N ALA A 192 -20.06 21.77 3.26
CA ALA A 192 -20.94 21.11 4.22
C ALA A 192 -20.17 20.63 5.46
N ILE A 193 -19.02 19.98 5.28
CA ILE A 193 -18.18 19.50 6.39
C ILE A 193 -17.66 20.68 7.23
N LYS A 194 -17.07 21.69 6.59
CA LYS A 194 -16.56 22.89 7.28
C LYS A 194 -17.66 23.70 7.96
N GLY A 195 -18.88 23.65 7.44
CA GLY A 195 -20.08 24.24 8.04
C GLY A 195 -20.68 23.43 9.19
N GLY A 196 -20.03 22.35 9.65
CA GLY A 196 -20.50 21.53 10.78
C GLY A 196 -21.63 20.56 10.42
N LYS A 197 -21.90 20.31 9.13
CA LYS A 197 -23.02 19.48 8.66
C LYS A 197 -22.61 18.02 8.39
N GLY A 198 -21.41 17.61 8.78
CA GLY A 198 -20.89 16.27 8.50
C GLY A 198 -21.73 15.14 9.13
N GLU A 199 -22.16 15.30 10.38
CA GLU A 199 -23.01 14.29 11.04
C GLU A 199 -24.38 14.15 10.35
N GLU A 200 -24.98 15.28 9.95
CA GLU A 200 -26.25 15.30 9.21
C GLU A 200 -26.10 14.65 7.84
N PHE A 201 -24.98 14.91 7.14
CA PHE A 201 -24.67 14.28 5.86
C PHE A 201 -24.52 12.76 6.00
N LEU A 202 -23.77 12.29 7.01
CA LEU A 202 -23.61 10.86 7.29
C LEU A 202 -24.94 10.18 7.63
N LYS A 203 -25.78 10.83 8.44
CA LYS A 203 -27.13 10.31 8.76
C LYS A 203 -27.99 10.17 7.51
N TRP A 204 -27.95 11.16 6.62
CA TRP A 204 -28.68 11.09 5.34
C TRP A 204 -28.12 10.01 4.41
N LEU A 205 -26.80 9.81 4.38
CA LEU A 205 -26.17 8.72 3.64
C LEU A 205 -26.66 7.35 4.15
N GLU A 206 -26.76 7.14 5.47
CA GLU A 206 -27.32 5.92 6.05
C GLU A 206 -28.81 5.75 5.76
N ASP A 207 -29.60 6.81 5.96
CA ASP A 207 -31.04 6.84 5.73
C ASP A 207 -31.46 8.27 5.34
N PRO A 208 -31.85 8.51 4.08
CA PRO A 208 -32.45 7.52 3.17
C PRO A 208 -31.54 6.88 2.13
N PHE A 209 -30.37 7.45 1.85
CA PHE A 209 -29.64 7.17 0.61
C PHE A 209 -29.27 5.68 0.45
N ARG A 210 -28.58 5.06 1.42
CA ARG A 210 -28.21 3.64 1.31
C ARG A 210 -29.41 2.71 1.26
N LYS A 211 -30.49 3.03 1.98
CA LYS A 211 -31.74 2.24 1.94
C LYS A 211 -32.41 2.24 0.57
N ILE A 212 -32.25 3.32 -0.20
CA ILE A 212 -32.80 3.45 -1.55
C ILE A 212 -31.90 2.74 -2.57
N PHE A 213 -30.59 2.99 -2.51
CA PHE A 213 -29.67 2.61 -3.60
C PHE A 213 -28.90 1.31 -3.37
N LYS A 214 -28.95 0.72 -2.16
CA LYS A 214 -28.30 -0.56 -1.84
C LYS A 214 -29.34 -1.62 -1.48
N GLY A 215 -29.20 -2.78 -2.12
CA GLY A 215 -29.82 -4.03 -1.66
C GLY A 215 -29.01 -4.63 -0.49
N PRO A 216 -29.18 -5.93 -0.19
CA PRO A 216 -28.61 -6.58 0.98
C PRO A 216 -27.14 -6.25 1.28
N ASP A 217 -26.27 -6.14 0.25
CA ASP A 217 -24.89 -5.65 0.42
C ASP A 217 -24.30 -5.05 -0.88
N LYS A 218 -25.13 -4.66 -1.86
CA LYS A 218 -24.65 -4.22 -3.18
C LYS A 218 -25.51 -3.09 -3.74
N ILE A 219 -24.86 -2.21 -4.49
CA ILE A 219 -25.53 -1.15 -5.25
C ILE A 219 -26.46 -1.77 -6.28
N LEU A 220 -27.68 -1.24 -6.36
CA LEU A 220 -28.72 -1.69 -7.29
C LEU A 220 -28.47 -1.14 -8.69
N GLU A 221 -27.43 -1.62 -9.38
CA GLU A 221 -27.04 -1.17 -10.73
C GLU A 221 -27.97 -1.69 -11.86
N ASN A 222 -28.96 -2.52 -11.55
CA ASN A 222 -29.91 -3.08 -12.51
C ASN A 222 -31.28 -2.39 -12.39
N LYS A 223 -31.82 -1.87 -13.50
CA LYS A 223 -33.07 -1.08 -13.51
C LYS A 223 -34.26 -1.86 -12.93
N GLY A 224 -34.43 -3.11 -13.35
CA GLY A 224 -35.56 -3.94 -12.91
C GLY A 224 -35.50 -4.23 -11.42
N LYS A 225 -34.32 -4.61 -10.91
CA LYS A 225 -34.11 -4.82 -9.46
C LYS A 225 -34.30 -3.54 -8.66
N PHE A 226 -33.82 -2.40 -9.18
CA PHE A 226 -34.03 -1.11 -8.54
C PHE A 226 -35.51 -0.76 -8.47
N LYS A 227 -36.26 -0.86 -9.57
CA LYS A 227 -37.71 -0.62 -9.59
C LYS A 227 -38.46 -1.50 -8.59
N GLN A 228 -38.22 -2.81 -8.63
CA GLN A 228 -38.83 -3.74 -7.67
C GLN A 228 -38.50 -3.37 -6.22
N HIS A 229 -37.27 -2.92 -5.94
CA HIS A 229 -36.88 -2.46 -4.62
C HIS A 229 -37.63 -1.19 -4.20
N ILE A 230 -37.78 -0.22 -5.10
CA ILE A 230 -38.55 1.00 -4.87
C ILE A 230 -40.04 0.70 -4.65
N ASP A 231 -40.62 -0.23 -5.40
CA ASP A 231 -42.02 -0.66 -5.25
C ASP A 231 -42.22 -1.30 -3.88
N ASN A 232 -41.35 -2.22 -3.48
CA ASN A 232 -41.37 -2.85 -2.15
C ASN A 232 -41.22 -1.81 -1.03
N LEU A 233 -40.33 -0.83 -1.17
CA LEU A 233 -40.23 0.28 -0.22
C LEU A 233 -41.53 1.08 -0.18
N SER A 234 -42.14 1.38 -1.32
CA SER A 234 -43.38 2.16 -1.39
C SER A 234 -44.56 1.44 -0.71
N GLU A 235 -44.66 0.13 -0.86
CA GLU A 235 -45.75 -0.69 -0.31
C GLU A 235 -45.59 -1.03 1.18
N HIS A 236 -44.35 -1.19 1.66
CA HIS A 236 -44.11 -1.75 3.00
C HIS A 236 -43.33 -0.83 3.95
N ASN A 237 -42.55 0.14 3.43
CA ASN A 237 -41.78 1.08 4.24
C ASN A 237 -41.38 2.32 3.42
N CYS A 238 -42.35 3.20 3.14
CA CYS A 238 -42.12 4.35 2.24
C CYS A 238 -41.25 5.46 2.86
N LEU A 239 -40.85 5.31 4.14
CA LEU A 239 -40.10 6.31 4.89
C LEU A 239 -38.80 6.76 4.21
N PRO A 240 -37.95 5.89 3.62
CA PRO A 240 -36.74 6.36 2.94
C PRO A 240 -37.06 7.27 1.76
N ILE A 241 -38.08 6.95 0.96
CA ILE A 241 -38.48 7.77 -0.19
C ILE A 241 -39.04 9.11 0.29
N ILE A 242 -39.90 9.11 1.32
CA ILE A 242 -40.41 10.34 1.94
C ILE A 242 -39.26 11.19 2.49
N LYS A 243 -38.30 10.57 3.17
CA LYS A 243 -37.09 11.26 3.67
C LYS A 243 -36.28 11.88 2.56
N PHE A 244 -36.09 11.16 1.45
CA PHE A 244 -35.35 11.67 0.31
C PHE A 244 -36.06 12.89 -0.31
N ASN A 245 -37.37 12.82 -0.51
CA ASN A 245 -38.09 13.88 -1.23
C ASN A 245 -38.39 15.10 -0.35
N TYR A 246 -38.73 14.91 0.93
CA TYR A 246 -39.29 15.97 1.77
C TYR A 246 -38.38 16.39 2.93
N TYR A 247 -37.47 15.53 3.37
CA TYR A 247 -36.60 15.79 4.53
C TYR A 247 -35.12 15.91 4.16
N THR A 248 -34.76 15.83 2.88
CA THR A 248 -33.39 16.10 2.43
C THR A 248 -33.02 17.58 2.67
N PRO A 249 -31.98 17.86 3.48
CA PRO A 249 -31.51 19.21 3.75
C PRO A 249 -31.04 19.95 2.48
N ASN A 250 -31.15 21.28 2.48
CA ASN A 250 -30.78 22.11 1.32
C ASN A 250 -29.34 21.88 0.85
N PHE A 251 -28.36 21.75 1.76
CA PHE A 251 -26.96 21.54 1.38
C PHE A 251 -26.74 20.19 0.67
N ILE A 252 -27.58 19.18 0.93
CA ILE A 252 -27.51 17.91 0.22
C ILE A 252 -28.05 18.09 -1.20
N TRP A 253 -29.10 18.91 -1.39
CA TRP A 253 -29.53 19.29 -2.74
C TRP A 253 -28.43 20.03 -3.50
N ASP A 254 -27.66 20.90 -2.83
CA ASP A 254 -26.53 21.59 -3.44
C ASP A 254 -25.47 20.57 -3.93
N ILE A 255 -25.12 19.59 -3.09
CA ILE A 255 -24.23 18.46 -3.46
C ILE A 255 -24.80 17.66 -4.63
N LEU A 256 -26.07 17.25 -4.58
CA LEU A 256 -26.69 16.43 -5.63
C LEU A 256 -26.79 17.17 -6.97
N ASN A 257 -27.06 18.47 -6.93
CA ASN A 257 -27.14 19.32 -8.12
C ASN A 257 -25.75 19.63 -8.70
N ALA A 258 -24.68 19.51 -7.92
CA ALA A 258 -23.33 19.65 -8.42
C ALA A 258 -22.91 18.50 -9.37
N PHE A 259 -23.56 17.33 -9.32
CA PHE A 259 -23.29 16.26 -10.27
C PHE A 259 -23.70 16.63 -11.71
N PRO A 260 -23.00 16.10 -12.74
CA PRO A 260 -23.42 16.25 -14.13
C PRO A 260 -24.87 15.77 -14.31
N GLU A 261 -25.65 16.43 -15.17
CA GLU A 261 -27.09 16.14 -15.35
C GLU A 261 -27.37 14.64 -15.60
N GLY A 262 -26.59 14.01 -16.48
CA GLY A 262 -26.70 12.58 -16.79
C GLY A 262 -26.25 11.63 -15.67
N LYS A 263 -25.71 12.14 -14.56
CA LYS A 263 -25.24 11.41 -13.38
C LYS A 263 -26.03 11.76 -12.11
N ARG A 264 -26.98 12.70 -12.16
CA ARG A 264 -27.82 13.08 -11.01
C ARG A 264 -28.78 11.97 -10.64
N ILE A 265 -28.92 11.73 -9.35
CA ILE A 265 -29.88 10.77 -8.77
C ILE A 265 -31.19 11.44 -8.31
N ASN A 266 -31.34 12.74 -8.61
CA ASN A 266 -32.51 13.55 -8.33
C ASN A 266 -33.08 14.17 -9.60
N ASP A 267 -34.38 14.46 -9.56
CA ASP A 267 -35.08 15.33 -10.49
C ASP A 267 -35.71 16.49 -9.67
N GLY A 268 -35.10 17.68 -9.79
CA GLY A 268 -35.35 18.77 -8.85
C GLY A 268 -35.09 18.35 -7.41
N LYS A 269 -36.10 18.51 -6.52
CA LYS A 269 -36.05 18.09 -5.11
C LYS A 269 -36.71 16.72 -4.86
N ASN A 270 -36.74 15.86 -5.87
CA ASN A 270 -37.30 14.51 -5.76
C ASN A 270 -36.28 13.46 -6.17
N LEU A 271 -36.43 12.24 -5.64
CA LEU A 271 -35.75 11.05 -6.11
C LEU A 271 -36.04 10.84 -7.60
N TRP A 272 -34.99 10.67 -8.39
CA TRP A 272 -35.14 10.28 -9.78
C TRP A 272 -35.45 8.78 -9.87
N ILE A 273 -36.56 8.43 -10.53
CA ILE A 273 -36.96 7.05 -10.81
C ILE A 273 -36.91 6.86 -12.34
N PRO A 274 -36.21 5.83 -12.86
CA PRO A 274 -36.11 5.63 -14.30
C PRO A 274 -37.46 5.29 -14.91
N ASP A 275 -37.78 5.88 -16.07
CA ASP A 275 -38.93 5.45 -16.86
C ASP A 275 -38.71 4.06 -17.51
N ASP A 276 -39.73 3.53 -18.18
CA ASP A 276 -39.63 2.22 -18.83
C ASP A 276 -38.77 2.22 -20.11
N SER A 277 -38.61 3.38 -20.75
CA SER A 277 -37.82 3.56 -21.97
C SER A 277 -36.30 3.52 -21.72
N ILE A 278 -35.85 3.85 -20.52
CA ILE A 278 -34.43 3.82 -20.16
C ILE A 278 -33.90 2.37 -20.15
N SER A 279 -32.79 2.14 -20.86
CA SER A 279 -32.15 0.82 -20.88
C SER A 279 -31.41 0.54 -19.55
N ASN A 280 -31.15 -0.75 -19.26
CA ASN A 280 -30.33 -1.11 -18.10
C ASN A 280 -28.95 -0.46 -18.11
N THR A 281 -28.34 -0.33 -19.30
CA THR A 281 -27.03 0.31 -19.48
C THR A 281 -27.07 1.79 -19.11
N LEU A 282 -28.02 2.55 -19.68
CA LEU A 282 -28.18 3.98 -19.37
C LEU A 282 -28.49 4.23 -17.90
N PHE A 283 -29.32 3.38 -17.29
CA PHE A 283 -29.58 3.42 -15.85
C PHE A 283 -28.30 3.21 -15.05
N SER A 284 -27.57 2.13 -15.32
CA SER A 284 -26.30 1.81 -14.64
C SER A 284 -25.29 2.94 -14.79
N ASP A 285 -25.11 3.45 -16.00
CA ASP A 285 -24.20 4.57 -16.30
C ASP A 285 -24.57 5.83 -15.52
N ARG A 286 -25.86 6.11 -15.34
CA ARG A 286 -26.33 7.27 -14.56
C ARG A 286 -26.05 7.13 -13.07
N ILE A 287 -26.37 5.99 -12.46
CA ILE A 287 -26.37 5.87 -10.99
C ILE A 287 -25.06 5.33 -10.42
N LYS A 288 -24.34 4.47 -11.13
CA LYS A 288 -23.28 3.62 -10.57
C LYS A 288 -22.16 4.41 -9.93
N ASP A 289 -21.61 5.39 -10.65
CA ASP A 289 -20.48 6.18 -10.16
C ASP A 289 -20.94 7.15 -9.07
N THR A 290 -22.07 7.81 -9.26
CA THR A 290 -22.65 8.74 -8.26
C THR A 290 -22.91 8.04 -6.93
N VAL A 291 -23.54 6.87 -6.99
CA VAL A 291 -23.85 6.10 -5.77
C VAL A 291 -22.57 5.60 -5.12
N LYS A 292 -21.60 5.06 -5.88
CA LYS A 292 -20.31 4.62 -5.31
C LYS A 292 -19.53 5.77 -4.69
N PHE A 293 -19.58 6.94 -5.30
CA PHE A 293 -18.91 8.11 -4.80
C PHE A 293 -19.50 8.53 -3.45
N LEU A 294 -20.82 8.71 -3.38
CA LEU A 294 -21.52 9.10 -2.16
C LEU A 294 -21.50 8.01 -1.07
N ASP A 295 -21.44 6.73 -1.44
CA ASP A 295 -21.41 5.62 -0.47
C ASP A 295 -20.09 5.54 0.32
N GLY A 296 -19.00 6.14 -0.19
CA GLY A 296 -17.74 6.20 0.56
C GLY A 296 -16.56 6.88 -0.14
N LYS A 297 -16.47 6.85 -1.48
CA LYS A 297 -15.28 7.41 -2.18
C LYS A 297 -15.11 8.91 -2.01
N TRP A 298 -16.19 9.66 -1.75
CA TRP A 298 -16.11 11.08 -1.40
C TRP A 298 -15.25 11.33 -0.16
N PHE A 299 -15.30 10.43 0.84
CA PHE A 299 -14.60 10.60 2.10
C PHE A 299 -13.12 10.28 1.94
N GLU A 300 -12.79 9.23 1.18
CA GLU A 300 -11.41 8.93 0.78
C GLU A 300 -10.79 10.13 0.06
N TRP A 301 -11.51 10.70 -0.91
CA TRP A 301 -11.06 11.90 -1.62
C TRP A 301 -10.92 13.12 -0.70
N TYR A 302 -11.90 13.36 0.17
CA TYR A 302 -11.88 14.48 1.11
C TYR A 302 -10.64 14.42 2.01
N VAL A 303 -10.39 13.27 2.66
CA VAL A 303 -9.23 13.10 3.53
C VAL A 303 -7.93 13.24 2.74
N TYR A 304 -7.86 12.64 1.55
CA TYR A 304 -6.70 12.77 0.66
C TYR A 304 -6.39 14.23 0.32
N ASN A 305 -7.41 15.00 -0.09
CA ASN A 305 -7.27 16.39 -0.47
C ASN A 305 -6.84 17.28 0.72
N GLU A 306 -7.40 17.05 1.91
CA GLU A 306 -7.04 17.79 3.13
C GLU A 306 -5.57 17.61 3.52
N ILE A 307 -5.02 16.40 3.39
CA ILE A 307 -3.63 16.13 3.79
C ILE A 307 -2.61 16.39 2.67
N ARG A 308 -3.04 16.46 1.41
CA ARG A 308 -2.15 16.50 0.24
C ARG A 308 -1.14 17.65 0.31
N ASN A 309 -1.59 18.87 0.57
CA ASN A 309 -0.72 20.04 0.60
C ASN A 309 0.33 19.95 1.70
N GLU A 310 -0.03 19.41 2.87
CA GLU A 310 0.91 19.19 3.97
C GLU A 310 1.98 18.15 3.62
N LEU A 311 1.60 17.06 2.93
CA LEU A 311 2.54 16.04 2.46
C LEU A 311 3.52 16.62 1.43
N LEU A 312 3.02 17.43 0.49
CA LEU A 312 3.86 18.14 -0.48
C LEU A 312 4.82 19.13 0.19
N ASN A 313 4.35 19.89 1.18
CA ASN A 313 5.18 20.82 1.96
C ASN A 313 6.29 20.12 2.74
N ARG A 314 6.09 18.85 3.12
CA ARG A 314 7.11 17.98 3.73
C ARG A 314 8.10 17.40 2.71
N GLY A 315 7.99 17.76 1.43
CA GLY A 315 8.86 17.27 0.36
C GLY A 315 8.53 15.86 -0.12
N LEU A 316 7.35 15.33 0.22
CA LEU A 316 6.87 14.06 -0.32
C LEU A 316 6.37 14.26 -1.76
N GLN A 317 6.44 13.20 -2.56
CA GLN A 317 6.10 13.23 -3.98
C GLN A 317 4.88 12.36 -4.20
N GLU A 318 3.85 12.95 -4.78
CA GLU A 318 2.64 12.25 -5.16
C GLU A 318 2.97 11.14 -6.16
N GLY A 319 2.38 9.97 -5.96
CA GLY A 319 2.63 8.76 -6.73
C GLY A 319 4.00 8.10 -6.54
N LYS A 320 4.84 8.63 -5.64
CA LYS A 320 6.02 7.92 -5.12
C LYS A 320 5.90 7.64 -3.63
N HIS A 321 5.52 8.63 -2.85
CA HIS A 321 5.47 8.53 -1.40
C HIS A 321 4.04 8.48 -0.87
N PHE A 322 3.06 9.00 -1.61
CA PHE A 322 1.65 8.92 -1.22
C PHE A 322 0.72 8.87 -2.44
N GLY A 323 -0.50 8.38 -2.23
CA GLY A 323 -1.54 8.24 -3.24
C GLY A 323 -2.88 7.78 -2.64
N ILE A 324 -3.88 7.59 -3.49
CA ILE A 324 -5.23 7.17 -3.11
C ILE A 324 -5.63 5.89 -3.88
N SER A 325 -6.51 5.07 -3.30
CA SER A 325 -7.06 3.85 -3.92
C SER A 325 -5.97 2.86 -4.36
N LEU A 326 -4.98 2.63 -3.49
CA LEU A 326 -3.89 1.70 -3.77
C LEU A 326 -4.37 0.26 -3.72
N LYS A 327 -4.12 -0.47 -4.80
CA LYS A 327 -4.37 -1.90 -4.93
C LYS A 327 -3.06 -2.59 -5.25
N ALA A 328 -2.80 -3.69 -4.56
CA ALA A 328 -1.67 -4.53 -4.85
C ALA A 328 -1.97 -5.98 -4.50
N ARG A 329 -1.24 -6.88 -5.16
CA ARG A 329 -1.41 -8.32 -4.98
C ARG A 329 -0.06 -9.02 -4.88
N LYS A 330 -0.02 -10.00 -3.98
CA LYS A 330 1.05 -10.99 -3.86
C LYS A 330 0.53 -12.35 -4.28
N GLU A 331 1.42 -13.19 -4.81
CA GLU A 331 1.08 -14.55 -5.17
C GLU A 331 0.55 -15.34 -3.96
N ASN A 332 -0.52 -16.09 -4.18
CA ASN A 332 -1.20 -16.88 -3.14
C ASN A 332 -1.62 -16.08 -1.89
N SER A 333 -1.79 -14.76 -2.01
CA SER A 333 -2.28 -13.87 -0.96
C SER A 333 -3.56 -13.18 -1.41
N PRO A 334 -4.46 -12.81 -0.48
CA PRO A 334 -5.63 -12.00 -0.81
C PRO A 334 -5.18 -10.65 -1.37
N ASN A 335 -6.00 -10.11 -2.27
CA ASN A 335 -5.85 -8.73 -2.71
C ASN A 335 -6.08 -7.82 -1.51
N PHE A 336 -5.33 -6.72 -1.43
CA PHE A 336 -5.63 -5.66 -0.48
C PHE A 336 -5.82 -4.33 -1.21
N GLU A 337 -6.63 -3.47 -0.60
CA GLU A 337 -6.84 -2.09 -1.00
C GLU A 337 -6.47 -1.21 0.20
N LEU A 338 -5.75 -0.11 -0.05
CA LEU A 338 -5.58 0.98 0.90
C LEU A 338 -6.24 2.21 0.29
N ASP A 339 -7.23 2.75 0.99
CA ASP A 339 -7.93 3.95 0.55
C ASP A 339 -6.96 5.12 0.37
N ILE A 340 -6.05 5.31 1.33
CA ILE A 340 -4.96 6.28 1.26
C ILE A 340 -3.67 5.58 1.68
N CYS A 341 -2.60 5.76 0.90
CA CYS A 341 -1.27 5.24 1.22
C CYS A 341 -0.27 6.39 1.39
N ILE A 342 0.57 6.30 2.42
CA ILE A 342 1.60 7.29 2.73
C ILE A 342 2.83 6.57 3.28
N ILE A 343 4.01 6.86 2.73
CA ILE A 343 5.31 6.46 3.26
C ILE A 343 5.99 7.69 3.83
N MET A 344 6.31 7.65 5.13
CA MET A 344 7.04 8.70 5.80
C MET A 344 8.11 8.10 6.71
N ALA A 345 9.31 8.68 6.69
CA ALA A 345 10.22 8.57 7.81
C ALA A 345 9.77 9.60 8.87
N THR A 346 9.31 9.13 10.03
CA THR A 346 8.77 9.98 11.10
C THR A 346 9.89 10.66 11.87
N ASN A 347 9.96 12.00 11.86
CA ASN A 347 10.89 12.83 12.66
C ASN A 347 10.87 12.56 14.16
#